data_AF-A0AAV3JUA6-F1
#
_entry.id   AF-A0AAV3JUA6-F1
#
_cell.length_a   1.000
_cell.length_b   1.000
_cell.length_c   1.000
_cell.angle_alpha   90.00
_cell.angle_beta   90.00
_cell.angle_gamma   90.00
#
_symmetry.space_group_name_H-M   'P 1'
#
loop_
_entity.id
_entity.type
_entity.pdbx_description
1 polymer ?
#
loop_
_entity_poly.entity_id
_entity_poly.type
_entity_poly.pdbx_seq_one_letter_code
_entity_poly.pdbx_strand_id
1 'polypeptide(L)'
;MIRLKGLNKILRIGLLAGALLGIATPLMAKPLFTDTELAKRVSVYNKVLNNEDILACNRSVDSTKYFSAGWDYKQKIPSEWKKEFQQCVLDKVQQKIDTKIKATEKERKEKIAKENKEIMQKAKENAKKVMEKFIAFEIKEKFNYVSNEKQLRMIIDRAYETGISRWLDDLHRKYGYKNTEETIEALGFSEYGEEAKIIRYGVENYIKEQEKGLRDNSNHIALLKTQAFNNEENKVAFKYKH
;
A
#
# COMPACT_ATOMS: atom_id res chain seq x y z
N MET A 1 -8.11 41.56 -39.13
CA MET A 1 -8.51 40.15 -39.33
C MET A 1 -7.23 39.30 -39.39
N ILE A 2 -6.77 38.75 -38.26
CA ILE A 2 -5.49 38.03 -38.19
C ILE A 2 -5.74 36.55 -38.51
N ARG A 3 -5.15 36.06 -39.62
CA ARG A 3 -5.18 34.64 -40.01
C ARG A 3 -4.09 33.87 -39.25
N LEU A 4 -4.49 33.11 -38.23
CA LEU A 4 -3.60 32.18 -37.51
C LEU A 4 -3.60 30.80 -38.20
N LYS A 5 -2.82 30.63 -39.27
CA LYS A 5 -2.42 29.30 -39.77
C LYS A 5 -1.13 28.90 -39.04
N GLY A 6 -1.19 27.86 -38.21
CA GLY A 6 0.02 27.23 -37.65
C GLY A 6 0.04 26.95 -36.13
N LEU A 7 -1.06 27.13 -35.39
CA LEU A 7 -1.10 26.77 -33.97
C LEU A 7 -1.68 25.36 -33.77
N ASN A 8 -0.87 24.50 -33.15
CA ASN A 8 -1.15 23.10 -32.83
C ASN A 8 -2.49 22.96 -32.07
N LYS A 9 -3.24 21.89 -32.37
CA LYS A 9 -4.65 21.67 -31.97
C LYS A 9 -4.88 21.80 -30.46
N ILE A 10 -3.85 21.51 -29.66
CA ILE A 10 -3.87 21.55 -28.19
C ILE A 10 -3.88 23.00 -27.64
N LEU A 11 -3.17 23.92 -28.29
CA LEU A 11 -3.11 25.34 -27.87
C LEU A 11 -4.43 26.08 -28.14
N ARG A 12 -5.19 25.67 -29.16
CA ARG A 12 -6.53 26.23 -29.43
C ARG A 12 -7.58 25.80 -28.41
N ILE A 13 -7.46 24.60 -27.83
CA ILE A 13 -8.37 24.12 -26.78
C ILE A 13 -8.13 24.89 -25.47
N GLY A 14 -6.86 25.20 -25.15
CA GLY A 14 -6.52 26.04 -23.99
C GLY A 14 -7.01 27.48 -24.11
N LEU A 15 -6.99 28.07 -25.31
CA LEU A 15 -7.43 29.45 -25.55
C LEU A 15 -8.96 29.61 -25.62
N LEU A 16 -9.69 28.58 -26.07
CA LEU A 16 -11.16 28.58 -26.07
C LEU A 16 -11.75 28.28 -24.68
N ALA A 17 -11.06 27.52 -23.83
CA ALA A 17 -11.44 27.33 -22.43
C ALA A 17 -11.26 28.61 -21.58
N GLY A 18 -10.36 29.51 -21.98
CA GLY A 18 -10.14 30.79 -21.31
C GLY A 18 -11.15 31.89 -21.67
N ALA A 19 -12.00 31.70 -22.68
CA ALA A 19 -12.90 32.73 -23.19
C ALA A 19 -14.39 32.52 -22.86
N LEU A 20 -14.77 31.37 -22.28
CA LEU A 20 -16.16 31.06 -21.90
C LEU A 20 -16.43 31.10 -20.38
N LEU A 21 -15.40 31.33 -19.57
CA LEU A 21 -15.59 31.66 -18.16
C LEU A 21 -15.52 33.18 -18.03
N GLY A 22 -16.63 33.84 -18.35
CA GLY A 22 -16.97 35.04 -17.60
C GLY A 22 -17.02 34.60 -16.15
N ILE A 23 -15.93 34.84 -15.42
CA ILE A 23 -15.80 34.52 -14.01
C ILE A 23 -16.79 35.45 -13.32
N ALA A 24 -18.06 35.03 -13.25
CA ALA A 24 -18.90 35.45 -12.16
C ALA A 24 -18.07 35.07 -10.94
N THR A 25 -17.52 36.08 -10.27
CA THR A 25 -16.96 35.91 -8.94
C THR A 25 -17.94 35.03 -8.19
N PRO A 26 -17.55 33.84 -7.70
CA PRO A 26 -18.48 32.99 -6.98
C PRO A 26 -19.06 33.89 -5.89
N LEU A 27 -20.38 34.06 -5.89
CA LEU A 27 -21.07 34.87 -4.90
C LEU A 27 -20.62 34.30 -3.56
N MET A 28 -19.77 35.03 -2.84
CA MET A 28 -19.12 34.47 -1.67
C MET A 28 -20.22 34.13 -0.67
N ALA A 29 -20.32 32.85 -0.31
CA ALA A 29 -21.30 32.38 0.65
C ALA A 29 -21.27 33.29 1.86
N LYS A 30 -22.42 33.85 2.23
CA LYS A 30 -22.49 34.73 3.39
C LYS A 30 -22.70 33.85 4.61
N PRO A 31 -21.71 33.66 5.50
CA PRO A 31 -21.87 32.79 6.65
C PRO A 31 -22.95 33.31 7.60
N LEU A 32 -23.57 32.41 8.35
CA LEU A 32 -24.57 32.80 9.36
C LEU A 32 -23.94 33.59 10.52
N PHE A 33 -22.71 33.22 10.89
CA PHE A 33 -21.94 33.90 11.93
C PHE A 33 -20.64 34.48 11.39
N THR A 34 -20.19 35.59 11.97
CA THR A 34 -18.77 35.94 11.89
C THR A 34 -17.94 34.93 12.67
N ASP A 35 -16.64 34.83 12.40
CA ASP A 35 -15.76 33.90 13.12
C ASP A 35 -15.81 34.12 14.65
N THR A 36 -15.87 35.38 15.07
CA THR A 36 -16.00 35.77 16.48
C THR A 36 -17.33 35.35 17.08
N GLU A 37 -18.44 35.50 16.35
CA GLU A 37 -19.76 35.10 16.84
C GLU A 37 -19.94 33.57 16.83
N LEU A 38 -19.32 32.86 15.89
CA LEU A 38 -19.37 31.40 15.86
C LEU A 38 -18.83 30.82 17.16
N ALA A 39 -17.68 31.30 17.64
CA ALA A 39 -17.07 30.83 18.89
C ALA A 39 -17.96 31.10 20.13
N LYS A 40 -18.78 32.15 20.10
CA LYS A 40 -19.73 32.45 21.17
C LYS A 40 -20.98 31.58 21.10
N ARG A 41 -21.38 31.13 19.90
CA ARG A 41 -22.66 30.47 19.62
C ARG A 41 -22.56 28.96 19.47
N VAL A 42 -21.41 28.45 19.04
CA VAL A 42 -21.20 27.04 18.71
C VAL A 42 -19.89 26.58 19.31
N SER A 43 -19.94 25.48 20.07
CA SER A 43 -18.76 24.75 20.49
C SER A 43 -18.78 23.39 19.81
N VAL A 44 -17.71 23.10 19.07
CA VAL A 44 -17.47 21.80 18.44
C VAL A 44 -16.33 21.14 19.21
N TYR A 45 -16.59 19.97 19.78
CA TYR A 45 -15.55 19.15 20.39
C TYR A 45 -15.14 18.06 19.41
N ASN A 46 -13.88 18.08 19.00
CA ASN A 46 -13.20 17.03 18.25
C ASN A 46 -11.68 17.23 18.42
N LYS A 47 -10.90 16.13 18.41
CA LYS A 47 -9.43 16.19 18.59
C LYS A 47 -8.64 16.19 17.27
N VAL A 48 -9.31 15.99 16.14
CA VAL A 48 -8.71 15.88 14.80
C VAL A 48 -8.74 17.21 14.05
N LEU A 49 -9.79 18.00 14.24
CA LEU A 49 -9.95 19.31 13.63
C LEU A 49 -9.27 20.41 14.43
N ASN A 50 -8.80 21.44 13.72
CA ASN A 50 -8.38 22.70 14.32
C ASN A 50 -9.48 23.77 14.16
N ASN A 51 -9.27 24.95 14.77
CA ASN A 51 -10.26 26.03 14.71
C ASN A 51 -10.53 26.51 13.28
N GLU A 52 -9.52 26.57 12.41
CA GLU A 52 -9.72 27.01 11.02
C GLU A 52 -10.58 26.03 10.22
N ASP A 53 -10.50 24.73 10.50
CA ASP A 53 -11.38 23.72 9.89
C ASP A 53 -12.85 24.02 10.20
N ILE A 54 -13.15 24.41 11.43
CA ILE A 54 -14.50 24.76 11.90
C ILE A 54 -14.96 26.09 11.29
N LEU A 55 -14.09 27.11 11.24
CA LEU A 55 -14.38 28.39 10.61
C LEU A 55 -14.64 28.24 9.11
N ALA A 56 -13.86 27.40 8.43
CA ALA A 56 -14.06 27.09 7.02
C ALA A 56 -15.46 26.48 6.77
N CYS A 57 -15.94 25.61 7.67
CA CYS A 57 -17.30 25.07 7.57
C CYS A 57 -18.39 26.13 7.79
N ASN A 58 -18.16 27.10 8.68
CA ASN A 58 -19.09 28.22 8.82
C ASN A 58 -19.14 29.08 7.56
N ARG A 59 -17.97 29.39 6.98
CA ARG A 59 -17.83 30.18 5.75
C ARG A 59 -18.36 29.47 4.50
N SER A 60 -18.43 28.14 4.51
CA SER A 60 -18.94 27.37 3.36
C SER A 60 -20.47 27.28 3.29
N VAL A 61 -21.19 27.60 4.36
CA VAL A 61 -22.65 27.51 4.42
C VAL A 61 -23.26 28.86 4.05
N ASP A 62 -23.83 28.96 2.84
CA ASP A 62 -24.50 30.20 2.41
C ASP A 62 -25.80 30.41 3.18
N SER A 63 -25.80 31.50 3.95
CA SER A 63 -26.85 31.86 4.90
C SER A 63 -27.65 33.07 4.43
N THR A 64 -27.44 33.53 3.19
CA THR A 64 -28.15 34.67 2.59
C THR A 64 -29.66 34.52 2.71
N LYS A 65 -30.19 33.30 2.48
CA LYS A 65 -31.63 32.98 2.61
C LYS A 65 -32.22 33.34 3.99
N TYR A 66 -31.45 33.22 5.07
CA TYR A 66 -31.94 33.53 6.41
C TYR A 66 -31.97 35.04 6.67
N PHE A 67 -30.93 35.77 6.24
CA PHE A 67 -30.91 37.22 6.38
C PHE A 67 -32.02 37.90 5.56
N SER A 68 -32.28 37.42 4.34
CA SER A 68 -33.38 37.90 3.52
C SER A 68 -34.76 37.61 4.14
N ALA A 69 -34.86 36.58 4.97
CA ALA A 69 -36.06 36.26 5.75
C ALA A 69 -36.17 37.03 7.08
N GLY A 70 -35.26 37.98 7.36
CA GLY A 70 -35.26 38.78 8.59
C GLY A 70 -34.67 38.07 9.82
N TRP A 71 -33.90 37.00 9.62
CA TRP A 71 -33.17 36.36 10.72
C TRP A 71 -32.07 37.27 11.27
N ASP A 72 -31.95 37.34 12.60
CA ASP A 72 -30.86 38.01 13.29
C ASP A 72 -30.28 37.13 14.42
N TYR A 73 -29.18 37.59 15.02
CA TYR A 73 -28.47 36.85 16.06
C TYR A 73 -29.25 36.65 17.36
N LYS A 74 -30.38 37.33 17.57
CA LYS A 74 -31.21 37.15 18.78
C LYS A 74 -32.17 35.98 18.61
N GLN A 75 -32.38 35.51 17.38
CA GLN A 75 -33.27 34.40 17.07
C GLN A 75 -32.57 33.05 17.23
N LYS A 76 -33.36 31.98 17.28
CA LYS A 76 -32.83 30.61 17.30
C LYS A 76 -32.06 30.33 16.01
N ILE A 77 -30.94 29.63 16.14
CA ILE A 77 -30.13 29.18 15.00
C ILE A 77 -30.98 28.28 14.08
N PRO A 78 -31.07 28.56 12.77
CA PRO A 78 -31.84 27.77 11.82
C PRO A 78 -31.42 26.29 11.81
N SER A 79 -32.39 25.38 11.78
CA SER A 79 -32.14 23.93 11.83
C SER A 79 -31.42 23.43 10.58
N GLU A 80 -31.75 23.95 9.40
CA GLU A 80 -31.08 23.65 8.13
C GLU A 80 -29.60 24.05 8.19
N TRP A 81 -29.30 25.25 8.65
CA TRP A 81 -27.91 25.69 8.85
C TRP A 81 -27.15 24.76 9.78
N LYS A 82 -27.75 24.33 10.90
CA LYS A 82 -27.10 23.38 11.83
C LYS A 82 -26.73 22.09 11.12
N LYS A 83 -27.64 21.51 10.32
CA LYS A 83 -27.39 20.27 9.58
C LYS A 83 -26.25 20.43 8.57
N GLU A 84 -26.28 21.50 7.78
CA GLU A 84 -25.24 21.77 6.77
C GLU A 84 -23.87 22.00 7.42
N PHE A 85 -23.82 22.78 8.50
CA PHE A 85 -22.60 23.01 9.28
C PHE A 85 -22.07 21.72 9.92
N GLN A 86 -22.93 20.93 10.55
CA GLN A 86 -22.56 19.65 11.15
C GLN A 86 -22.01 18.67 10.11
N GLN A 87 -22.67 18.58 8.95
CA GLN A 87 -22.22 17.71 7.88
C GLN A 87 -20.83 18.10 7.39
N CYS A 88 -20.58 19.40 7.16
CA CYS A 88 -19.25 19.87 6.77
C CYS A 88 -18.17 19.47 7.79
N VAL A 89 -18.46 19.62 9.09
CA VAL A 89 -17.52 19.25 10.16
C VAL A 89 -17.24 17.75 10.14
N LEU A 90 -18.27 16.91 9.99
CA LEU A 90 -18.12 15.45 9.89
C LEU A 90 -17.30 15.07 8.65
N ASP A 91 -17.56 15.70 7.50
CA ASP A 91 -16.82 15.45 6.26
C ASP A 91 -15.34 15.82 6.40
N LYS A 92 -15.02 16.92 7.10
CA LYS A 92 -13.63 17.29 7.39
C LYS A 92 -12.93 16.29 8.32
N VAL A 93 -13.63 15.80 9.35
CA VAL A 93 -13.09 14.75 10.24
C VAL A 93 -12.77 13.51 9.42
N GLN A 94 -13.72 13.06 8.62
CA GLN A 94 -13.60 11.91 7.73
C GLN A 94 -12.40 12.07 6.77
N GLN A 95 -12.29 13.22 6.11
CA GLN A 95 -11.19 13.53 5.19
C GLN A 95 -9.82 13.44 5.87
N LYS A 96 -9.68 13.96 7.09
CA LYS A 96 -8.41 13.91 7.83
C LYS A 96 -8.07 12.51 8.29
N ILE A 97 -9.06 11.73 8.74
CA ILE A 97 -8.87 10.31 9.08
C ILE A 97 -8.41 9.55 7.85
N ASP A 98 -9.09 9.70 6.71
CA ASP A 98 -8.74 9.02 5.46
C ASP A 98 -7.34 9.40 4.98
N THR A 99 -6.94 10.66 5.14
CA THR A 99 -5.59 11.12 4.78
C THR A 99 -4.52 10.48 5.67
N LYS A 100 -4.75 10.42 6.99
CA LYS A 100 -3.84 9.73 7.93
C LYS A 100 -3.73 8.25 7.61
N ILE A 101 -4.85 7.57 7.37
CA ILE A 101 -4.88 6.15 7.01
C ILE A 101 -4.07 5.92 5.72
N LYS A 102 -4.29 6.71 4.67
CA LYS A 102 -3.54 6.59 3.41
C LYS A 102 -2.04 6.80 3.60
N ALA A 103 -1.63 7.75 4.43
CA ALA A 103 -0.22 7.99 4.74
C ALA A 103 0.40 6.78 5.47
N THR A 104 -0.25 6.29 6.53
CA THR A 104 0.20 5.11 7.28
C THR A 104 0.22 3.84 6.41
N GLU A 105 -0.78 3.66 5.54
CA GLU A 105 -0.81 2.56 4.57
C GLU A 105 0.39 2.62 3.61
N LYS A 106 0.73 3.81 3.11
CA LYS A 106 1.88 4.01 2.23
C LYS A 106 3.19 3.67 2.94
N GLU A 107 3.43 4.25 4.12
CA GLU A 107 4.64 3.99 4.92
C GLU A 107 4.80 2.50 5.25
N ARG A 108 3.70 1.84 5.64
CA ARG A 108 3.71 0.41 5.95
C ARG A 108 3.99 -0.45 4.71
N LYS A 109 3.40 -0.12 3.56
CA LYS A 109 3.69 -0.82 2.29
C LYS A 109 5.16 -0.68 1.90
N GLU A 110 5.74 0.51 2.03
CA GLU A 110 7.17 0.74 1.76
C GLU A 110 8.07 -0.06 2.69
N LYS A 111 7.75 -0.10 3.99
CA LYS A 111 8.48 -0.91 4.98
C LYS A 111 8.41 -2.41 4.66
N ILE A 112 7.19 -2.94 4.43
CA ILE A 112 7.00 -4.34 4.07
C ILE A 112 7.74 -4.67 2.76
N ALA A 113 7.69 -3.80 1.76
CA ALA A 113 8.41 -4.02 0.50
C ALA A 113 9.93 -4.10 0.71
N LYS A 114 10.50 -3.27 1.59
CA LYS A 114 11.92 -3.30 1.94
C LYS A 114 12.28 -4.60 2.69
N GLU A 115 11.52 -4.95 3.72
CA GLU A 115 11.73 -6.19 4.50
C GLU A 115 11.62 -7.43 3.60
N ASN A 116 10.60 -7.48 2.73
CA ASN A 116 10.42 -8.56 1.76
C ASN A 116 11.61 -8.65 0.80
N LYS A 117 12.14 -7.51 0.32
CA LYS A 117 13.32 -7.50 -0.55
C LYS A 117 14.54 -8.08 0.16
N GLU A 118 14.76 -7.73 1.43
CA GLU A 118 15.86 -8.25 2.24
C GLU A 118 15.71 -9.76 2.50
N ILE A 119 14.50 -10.24 2.82
CA ILE A 119 14.20 -11.67 3.00
C ILE A 119 14.48 -12.42 1.70
N MET A 120 13.96 -11.92 0.56
CA MET A 120 14.16 -12.56 -0.73
C MET A 120 15.63 -12.56 -1.14
N GLN A 121 16.39 -11.52 -0.81
CA GLN A 121 17.82 -11.49 -1.08
C GLN A 121 18.57 -12.54 -0.26
N LYS A 122 18.28 -12.65 1.05
CA LYS A 122 18.85 -13.71 1.90
C LYS A 122 18.48 -15.10 1.42
N ALA A 123 17.24 -15.32 1.00
CA ALA A 123 16.78 -16.60 0.46
C ALA A 123 17.55 -16.97 -0.83
N LYS A 124 17.75 -16.02 -1.75
CA LYS A 124 18.53 -16.21 -2.98
C LYS A 124 20.01 -16.49 -2.70
N GLU A 125 20.61 -15.75 -1.77
CA GLU A 125 22.00 -15.95 -1.36
C GLU A 125 22.19 -17.32 -0.69
N ASN A 126 21.25 -17.74 0.16
CA ASN A 126 21.28 -19.07 0.78
C ASN A 126 21.17 -20.18 -0.29
N ALA A 127 20.18 -20.07 -1.18
CA ALA A 127 19.97 -21.03 -2.26
C ALA A 127 21.20 -21.17 -3.16
N LYS A 128 21.88 -20.06 -3.48
CA LYS A 128 23.13 -20.06 -4.24
C LYS A 128 24.24 -20.82 -3.51
N LYS A 129 24.43 -20.59 -2.21
CA LYS A 129 25.45 -21.29 -1.40
C LYS A 129 25.19 -22.79 -1.32
N VAL A 130 23.93 -23.20 -1.14
CA VAL A 130 23.55 -24.62 -1.13
C VAL A 130 23.82 -25.26 -2.49
N MET A 131 23.45 -24.57 -3.58
CA MET A 131 23.69 -25.04 -4.94
C MET A 131 25.18 -25.20 -5.25
N GLU A 132 26.02 -24.23 -4.87
CA GLU A 132 27.48 -24.31 -5.07
C GLU A 132 28.10 -25.48 -4.30
N LYS A 133 27.72 -25.68 -3.03
CA LYS A 133 28.17 -26.83 -2.24
C LYS A 133 27.73 -28.15 -2.85
N PHE A 134 26.48 -28.23 -3.27
CA PHE A 134 25.91 -29.42 -3.91
C PHE A 134 26.64 -29.76 -5.22
N ILE A 135 26.84 -28.79 -6.11
CA ILE A 135 27.55 -29.01 -7.39
C ILE A 135 28.96 -29.52 -7.15
N ALA A 136 29.70 -28.90 -6.20
CA ALA A 136 31.06 -29.31 -5.89
C ALA A 136 31.12 -30.76 -5.36
N PHE A 137 30.15 -31.13 -4.51
CA PHE A 137 30.00 -32.51 -4.02
C PHE A 137 29.73 -33.48 -5.16
N GLU A 138 28.76 -33.17 -6.02
CA GLU A 138 28.34 -34.07 -7.10
C GLU A 138 29.39 -34.23 -8.19
N ILE A 139 30.13 -33.17 -8.53
CA ILE A 139 31.27 -33.27 -9.45
C ILE A 139 32.33 -34.24 -8.90
N LYS A 140 32.61 -34.18 -7.59
CA LYS A 140 33.57 -35.08 -6.93
C LYS A 140 33.09 -36.53 -6.92
N GLU A 141 31.83 -36.78 -6.57
CA GLU A 141 31.26 -38.13 -6.50
C GLU A 141 31.10 -38.78 -7.88
N LYS A 142 30.81 -37.97 -8.91
CA LYS A 142 30.42 -38.44 -10.26
C LYS A 142 31.46 -38.10 -11.33
N PHE A 143 32.70 -37.79 -10.97
CA PHE A 143 33.77 -37.49 -11.93
C PHE A 143 33.98 -38.60 -12.97
N ASN A 144 33.78 -39.86 -12.58
CA ASN A 144 33.92 -41.02 -13.49
C ASN A 144 32.65 -41.31 -14.32
N TYR A 145 31.52 -40.66 -14.00
CA TYR A 145 30.24 -40.82 -14.70
C TYR A 145 30.18 -39.98 -15.98
N VAL A 146 30.73 -38.76 -15.93
CA VAL A 146 30.87 -37.85 -17.08
C VAL A 146 32.27 -37.28 -17.03
N SER A 147 33.13 -37.68 -17.97
CA SER A 147 34.55 -37.28 -18.01
C SER A 147 34.77 -35.78 -18.28
N ASN A 148 33.73 -35.05 -18.66
CA ASN A 148 33.76 -33.62 -18.88
C ASN A 148 33.01 -32.88 -17.75
N GLU A 149 33.78 -32.28 -16.84
CA GLU A 149 33.28 -31.50 -15.70
C GLU A 149 32.29 -30.39 -16.11
N LYS A 150 32.53 -29.71 -17.24
CA LYS A 150 31.65 -28.65 -17.74
C LYS A 150 30.28 -29.19 -18.15
N GLN A 151 30.24 -30.38 -18.75
CA GLN A 151 28.98 -31.03 -19.11
C GLN A 151 28.25 -31.54 -17.87
N LEU A 152 28.98 -32.15 -16.92
CA LEU A 152 28.41 -32.60 -15.65
C LEU A 152 27.76 -31.44 -14.89
N ARG A 153 28.44 -30.29 -14.83
CA ARG A 153 27.90 -29.08 -14.22
C ARG A 153 26.61 -28.58 -14.90
N MET A 154 26.55 -28.54 -16.23
CA MET A 154 25.34 -28.14 -16.94
C MET A 154 24.15 -29.07 -16.69
N ILE A 155 24.40 -30.38 -16.55
CA ILE A 155 23.36 -31.37 -16.21
C ILE A 155 22.85 -31.11 -14.80
N ILE A 156 23.76 -30.90 -13.85
CA ILE A 156 23.41 -30.60 -12.46
C ILE A 156 22.63 -29.29 -12.37
N ASP A 157 23.10 -28.22 -13.00
CA ASP A 157 22.43 -26.91 -13.01
C ASP A 157 20.97 -27.04 -13.48
N ARG A 158 20.73 -27.75 -14.59
CA ARG A 158 19.39 -27.97 -15.15
C ARG A 158 18.49 -28.84 -14.25
N ALA A 159 19.06 -29.87 -13.63
CA ALA A 159 18.32 -30.71 -12.69
C ALA A 159 17.96 -29.92 -11.41
N TYR A 160 18.81 -28.98 -11.01
CA TYR A 160 18.63 -28.13 -9.83
C TYR A 160 17.54 -27.07 -10.02
N GLU A 161 17.38 -26.55 -11.25
CA GLU A 161 16.31 -25.58 -11.58
C GLU A 161 14.90 -26.16 -11.40
N THR A 162 14.73 -27.47 -11.64
CA THR A 162 13.40 -28.13 -11.70
C THR A 162 13.09 -29.10 -10.56
N GLY A 163 14.03 -29.25 -9.61
CA GLY A 163 13.94 -30.18 -8.48
C GLY A 163 14.82 -31.41 -8.71
N ILE A 164 15.89 -31.52 -7.91
CA ILE A 164 16.97 -32.47 -8.21
C ILE A 164 16.74 -33.86 -7.65
N SER A 165 15.74 -34.05 -6.77
CA SER A 165 15.47 -35.34 -6.14
C SER A 165 15.25 -36.46 -7.14
N ARG A 166 14.41 -36.22 -8.17
CA ARG A 166 14.14 -37.23 -9.21
C ARG A 166 15.41 -37.64 -9.95
N TRP A 167 16.32 -36.69 -10.18
CA TRP A 167 17.58 -36.99 -10.86
C TRP A 167 18.52 -37.81 -9.97
N LEU A 168 18.63 -37.47 -8.68
CA LEU A 168 19.42 -38.24 -7.72
C LEU A 168 18.89 -39.66 -7.55
N ASP A 169 17.58 -39.80 -7.37
CA ASP A 169 16.95 -41.11 -7.17
C ASP A 169 17.03 -41.99 -8.44
N ASP A 170 16.98 -41.38 -9.63
CA ASP A 170 17.23 -42.09 -10.89
C ASP A 170 18.66 -42.61 -10.99
N LEU A 171 19.64 -41.79 -10.59
CA LEU A 171 21.05 -42.19 -10.60
C LEU A 171 21.34 -43.27 -9.55
N HIS A 172 20.70 -43.18 -8.38
CA HIS A 172 20.76 -44.23 -7.37
C HIS A 172 20.27 -45.57 -7.92
N ARG A 173 19.08 -45.58 -8.53
CA ARG A 173 18.49 -46.81 -9.08
C ARG A 173 19.31 -47.43 -10.21
N LYS A 174 19.91 -46.60 -11.07
CA LYS A 174 20.63 -47.08 -12.27
C LYS A 174 22.09 -47.43 -12.01
N TYR A 175 22.74 -46.72 -11.09
CA TYR A 175 24.19 -46.76 -10.95
C TYR A 175 24.67 -46.92 -9.49
N GLY A 176 23.76 -46.94 -8.51
CA GLY A 176 24.09 -47.10 -7.09
C GLY A 176 24.70 -45.85 -6.44
N TYR A 177 24.57 -44.67 -7.06
CA TYR A 177 24.96 -43.40 -6.44
C TYR A 177 24.06 -43.04 -5.26
N LYS A 178 24.46 -42.08 -4.43
CA LYS A 178 23.61 -41.60 -3.33
C LYS A 178 22.27 -41.06 -3.85
N ASN A 179 21.18 -41.46 -3.20
CA ASN A 179 19.85 -40.91 -3.43
C ASN A 179 19.71 -39.52 -2.78
N THR A 180 18.53 -38.90 -2.91
CA THR A 180 18.27 -37.56 -2.37
C THR A 180 18.64 -37.42 -0.89
N GLU A 181 18.19 -38.34 -0.05
CA GLU A 181 18.34 -38.24 1.40
C GLU A 181 19.78 -38.53 1.84
N GLU A 182 20.40 -39.54 1.23
CA GLU A 182 21.82 -39.86 1.43
C GLU A 182 22.73 -38.68 1.03
N THR A 183 22.38 -37.94 -0.04
CA THR A 183 23.12 -36.75 -0.46
C THR A 183 22.92 -35.58 0.51
N ILE A 184 21.70 -35.36 1.02
CA ILE A 184 21.41 -34.33 2.04
C ILE A 184 22.24 -34.59 3.31
N GLU A 185 22.25 -35.83 3.79
CA GLU A 185 23.03 -36.26 4.95
C GLU A 185 24.52 -36.09 4.71
N ALA A 186 25.03 -36.51 3.55
CA ALA A 186 26.45 -36.38 3.20
C ALA A 186 26.93 -34.93 3.10
N LEU A 187 26.02 -33.99 2.78
CA LEU A 187 26.29 -32.56 2.78
C LEU A 187 26.21 -31.93 4.19
N GLY A 188 25.83 -32.71 5.20
CA GLY A 188 25.69 -32.25 6.58
C GLY A 188 24.47 -31.37 6.82
N PHE A 189 23.45 -31.47 5.96
CA PHE A 189 22.22 -30.71 6.10
C PHE A 189 21.20 -31.45 6.96
N SER A 190 20.40 -30.68 7.71
CA SER A 190 19.26 -31.24 8.44
C SER A 190 18.18 -31.67 7.45
N GLU A 191 17.64 -32.88 7.62
CA GLU A 191 16.58 -33.47 6.77
C GLU A 191 15.37 -32.53 6.62
N TYR A 192 15.04 -31.75 7.66
CA TYR A 192 13.91 -30.82 7.66
C TYR A 192 14.34 -29.34 7.52
N GLY A 193 15.63 -29.09 7.31
CA GLY A 193 16.23 -27.78 7.15
C GLY A 193 15.86 -27.08 5.84
N GLU A 194 16.16 -25.78 5.74
CA GLU A 194 15.94 -25.02 4.51
C GLU A 194 16.81 -25.54 3.36
N GLU A 195 18.05 -25.92 3.66
CA GLU A 195 19.01 -26.45 2.68
C GLU A 195 18.50 -27.75 2.04
N ALA A 196 17.92 -28.65 2.83
CA ALA A 196 17.29 -29.87 2.32
C ALA A 196 16.09 -29.56 1.41
N LYS A 197 15.25 -28.58 1.76
CA LYS A 197 14.14 -28.14 0.91
C LYS A 197 14.64 -27.59 -0.43
N ILE A 198 15.72 -26.81 -0.42
CA ILE A 198 16.33 -26.27 -1.65
C ILE A 198 16.82 -27.40 -2.55
N ILE A 199 17.46 -28.45 -2.00
CA ILE A 199 17.87 -29.62 -2.78
C ILE A 199 16.63 -30.35 -3.32
N ARG A 200 15.64 -30.64 -2.47
CA ARG A 200 14.47 -31.44 -2.90
C ARG A 200 13.67 -30.77 -4.00
N TYR A 201 13.35 -29.49 -3.81
CA TYR A 201 12.40 -28.77 -4.65
C TYR A 201 13.06 -27.90 -5.73
N GLY A 202 14.37 -27.66 -5.63
CA GLY A 202 15.11 -26.75 -6.50
C GLY A 202 14.96 -25.28 -6.09
N VAL A 203 15.89 -24.44 -6.56
CA VAL A 203 15.91 -23.00 -6.21
C VAL A 203 14.62 -22.30 -6.63
N GLU A 204 14.10 -22.57 -7.82
CA GLU A 204 12.94 -21.86 -8.34
C GLU A 204 11.68 -22.08 -7.48
N ASN A 205 11.42 -23.31 -7.07
CA ASN A 205 10.24 -23.63 -6.28
C ASN A 205 10.39 -23.10 -4.85
N TYR A 206 11.59 -23.21 -4.26
CA TYR A 206 11.88 -22.59 -2.97
C TYR A 206 11.63 -21.08 -2.99
N ILE A 207 12.13 -20.37 -3.99
CA ILE A 207 11.91 -18.92 -4.16
C ILE A 207 10.43 -18.59 -4.34
N LYS A 208 9.68 -19.38 -5.14
CA LYS A 208 8.23 -19.20 -5.33
C LYS A 208 7.44 -19.38 -4.03
N GLU A 209 7.80 -20.35 -3.19
CA GLU A 209 7.15 -20.57 -1.89
C GLU A 209 7.39 -19.38 -0.93
N GLN A 210 8.62 -18.86 -0.88
CA GLN A 210 8.94 -17.66 -0.10
C GLN A 210 8.11 -16.46 -0.59
N GLU A 211 8.00 -16.26 -1.91
CA GLU A 211 7.18 -15.20 -2.50
C GLU A 211 5.69 -15.33 -2.18
N LYS A 212 5.18 -16.55 -2.00
CA LYS A 212 3.78 -16.79 -1.63
C LYS A 212 3.53 -16.39 -0.17
N GLY A 213 4.38 -16.83 0.75
CA GLY A 213 4.25 -16.49 2.18
C GLY A 213 4.29 -14.98 2.46
N LEU A 214 5.09 -14.22 1.69
CA LEU A 214 5.18 -12.77 1.84
C LEU A 214 3.93 -12.01 1.35
N ARG A 215 3.13 -12.58 0.44
CA ARG A 215 1.89 -11.97 -0.05
C ARG A 215 0.78 -11.99 0.99
N ASP A 216 0.69 -13.08 1.77
CA ASP A 216 -0.38 -13.28 2.75
C ASP A 216 -0.27 -12.32 3.96
N ASN A 217 0.95 -11.88 4.31
CA ASN A 217 1.19 -10.88 5.36
C ASN A 217 0.72 -9.44 5.01
N SER A 218 0.45 -9.15 3.74
CA SER A 218 0.04 -7.80 3.30
C SER A 218 -1.44 -7.46 3.57
N ASN A 219 -2.27 -8.45 3.97
CA ASN A 219 -3.71 -8.27 4.15
C ASN A 219 -4.14 -7.58 5.46
N HIS A 220 -3.21 -7.20 6.32
CA HIS A 220 -3.49 -6.58 7.63
C HIS A 220 -3.97 -5.11 7.58
N ILE A 221 -4.21 -4.56 6.38
CA ILE A 221 -4.62 -3.17 6.14
C ILE A 221 -6.13 -2.96 6.39
N ALA A 222 -6.96 -3.97 6.13
CA ALA A 222 -8.41 -3.85 6.28
C ALA A 222 -8.85 -3.63 7.75
N LEU A 223 -8.10 -4.15 8.72
CA LEU A 223 -8.41 -4.06 10.15
C LEU A 223 -8.27 -2.62 10.70
N LEU A 224 -7.31 -1.85 10.16
CA LEU A 224 -6.97 -0.51 10.63
C LEU A 224 -8.05 0.52 10.31
N LYS A 225 -8.76 0.36 9.19
CA LYS A 225 -9.89 1.24 8.83
C LYS A 225 -11.00 1.15 9.88
N THR A 226 -11.39 -0.06 10.25
CA THR A 226 -12.44 -0.32 11.24
C THR A 226 -12.05 0.17 12.64
N GLN A 227 -10.79 0.01 13.04
CA GLN A 227 -10.30 0.49 14.34
C GLN A 227 -10.16 2.02 14.40
N ALA A 228 -9.72 2.66 13.32
CA ALA A 228 -9.60 4.11 13.26
C ALA A 228 -10.97 4.79 13.39
N PHE A 229 -12.01 4.37 12.66
CA PHE A 229 -13.34 5.00 12.76
C PHE A 229 -14.00 4.91 14.14
N ASN A 230 -13.69 3.87 14.91
CA ASN A 230 -14.26 3.65 16.23
C ASN A 230 -13.47 4.32 17.38
N ASN A 231 -12.39 5.06 17.07
CA ASN A 231 -11.60 5.76 18.08
C ASN A 231 -12.37 6.96 18.66
N GLU A 232 -12.38 7.10 19.99
CA GLU A 232 -12.96 8.24 20.73
C GLU A 232 -12.48 9.61 20.22
N GLU A 233 -11.25 9.71 19.72
CA GLU A 233 -10.69 10.95 19.18
C GLU A 233 -11.42 11.49 17.94
N ASN A 234 -12.11 10.60 17.22
CA ASN A 234 -12.83 10.90 16.00
C ASN A 234 -14.28 11.31 16.25
N LYS A 235 -14.77 11.18 17.49
CA LYS A 235 -16.12 11.62 17.85
C LYS A 235 -16.23 13.14 17.74
N VAL A 236 -17.42 13.59 17.32
CA VAL A 236 -17.75 15.00 17.23
C VAL A 236 -18.95 15.27 18.12
N ALA A 237 -18.83 16.26 18.99
CA ALA A 237 -19.96 16.76 19.79
C ALA A 237 -20.19 18.24 19.51
N PHE A 238 -21.46 18.62 19.36
CA PHE A 238 -21.87 20.00 19.12
C PHE A 238 -22.66 20.54 20.31
N LYS A 239 -22.30 21.74 20.78
CA LYS A 239 -23.08 22.50 21.75
C LYS A 239 -23.44 23.86 21.16
N TYR A 240 -24.74 24.10 21.00
CA TYR A 240 -25.29 25.37 20.53
C TYR A 240 -25.76 26.21 21.71
N LYS A 241 -25.37 27.48 21.76
CA LYS A 241 -25.75 28.45 22.79
C LYS A 241 -26.81 29.40 22.24
N HIS A 242 -27.75 29.79 23.10
CA HIS A 242 -28.80 30.76 22.82
C HIS A 242 -28.31 32.19 22.96
#